data_AF-A0A497HNE9-F1
#
_entry.id   AF-A0A497HNE9-F1
#
_cell.length_a   1.000
_cell.length_b   1.000
_cell.length_c   1.000
_cell.angle_alpha   90.00
_cell.angle_beta   90.00
_cell.angle_gamma   90.00
#
_symmetry.space_group_name_H-M   'P 1'
#
loop_
_entity.id
_entity.type
_entity.pdbx_description
1 polymer ?
#
loop_
_entity_poly.entity_id
_entity_poly.type
_entity_poly.pdbx_seq_one_letter_code
_entity_poly.pdbx_strand_id
1 'polypeptide(L)'
;AKEVVDEEKAEEVAKKIITGKFTLIEMREQMEMLTKMGPLKKIMSLFPSFGGRFNPMAMEGETLEETQRKLKTFKVIMNSMTEEELKNPRIIKSSRIKRISRGAGVTQKEVKELLNYYNKMLKTMKSIQGNRRMRKQLMKQLRIEGLDEL
;
A
#
# COMPACT_ATOMS: atom_id res chain seq x y z
N ALA A 1 -9.60 -12.93 -17.49
CA ALA A 1 -10.39 -12.80 -16.23
C ALA A 1 -9.57 -12.23 -15.06
N LYS A 2 -8.30 -12.63 -14.84
CA LYS A 2 -7.45 -12.05 -13.77
C LYS A 2 -6.93 -10.64 -14.08
N GLU A 3 -6.63 -10.36 -15.35
CA GLU A 3 -6.12 -9.05 -15.82
C GLU A 3 -7.15 -7.92 -15.65
N VAL A 4 -8.42 -8.17 -15.99
CA VAL A 4 -9.53 -7.20 -15.84
C VAL A 4 -9.69 -6.74 -14.38
N VAL A 5 -9.42 -7.62 -13.42
CA VAL A 5 -9.52 -7.31 -11.98
C VAL A 5 -8.34 -6.47 -11.51
N ASP A 6 -7.15 -6.60 -12.11
CA ASP A 6 -5.99 -5.77 -11.79
C ASP A 6 -6.09 -4.37 -12.43
N GLU A 7 -6.71 -4.26 -13.60
CA GLU A 7 -6.93 -3.00 -14.33
C GLU A 7 -7.88 -2.03 -13.61
N GLU A 8 -9.07 -2.49 -13.21
CA GLU A 8 -10.05 -1.65 -12.51
C GLU A 8 -9.48 -1.09 -11.20
N LYS A 9 -8.68 -1.90 -10.50
CA LYS A 9 -8.04 -1.52 -9.24
C LYS A 9 -6.89 -0.55 -9.44
N ALA A 10 -6.11 -0.73 -10.51
CA ALA A 10 -5.05 0.21 -10.86
C ALA A 10 -5.64 1.60 -11.17
N GLU A 11 -6.77 1.65 -11.88
CA GLU A 11 -7.47 2.88 -12.20
C GLU A 11 -8.10 3.55 -10.96
N GLU A 12 -8.71 2.77 -10.05
CA GLU A 12 -9.22 3.27 -8.77
C GLU A 12 -8.10 3.85 -7.90
N VAL A 13 -6.98 3.15 -7.78
CA VAL A 13 -5.81 3.61 -7.03
C VAL A 13 -5.27 4.90 -7.64
N ALA A 14 -5.18 4.99 -8.96
CA ALA A 14 -4.76 6.20 -9.66
C ALA A 14 -5.72 7.38 -9.40
N LYS A 15 -7.04 7.16 -9.50
CA LYS A 15 -8.06 8.17 -9.17
C LYS A 15 -7.93 8.62 -7.71
N LYS A 16 -7.74 7.70 -6.76
CA LYS A 16 -7.57 8.01 -5.34
C LYS A 16 -6.27 8.79 -5.06
N ILE A 17 -5.17 8.46 -5.75
CA ILE A 17 -3.92 9.24 -5.72
C ILE A 17 -4.15 10.66 -6.23
N ILE A 18 -4.91 10.83 -7.32
CA ILE A 18 -5.20 12.13 -7.93
C ILE A 18 -6.13 12.98 -7.04
N THR A 19 -7.08 12.36 -6.33
CA THR A 19 -8.00 13.07 -5.41
C THR A 19 -7.34 13.48 -4.08
N GLY A 20 -6.10 13.04 -3.81
CA GLY A 20 -5.30 13.51 -2.68
C GLY A 20 -5.76 13.02 -1.29
N LYS A 21 -6.74 12.12 -1.22
CA LYS A 21 -7.28 11.54 0.03
C LYS A 21 -6.76 10.13 0.27
N PHE A 22 -5.43 9.96 0.26
CA PHE A 22 -4.83 8.69 0.68
C PHE A 22 -4.83 8.62 2.21
N THR A 23 -5.57 7.66 2.77
CA THR A 23 -5.70 7.43 4.22
C THR A 23 -5.16 6.04 4.59
N LEU A 24 -5.02 5.72 5.88
CA LEU A 24 -4.64 4.36 6.28
C LEU A 24 -5.73 3.32 5.95
N ILE A 25 -6.99 3.74 5.78
CA ILE A 25 -8.08 2.86 5.35
C ILE A 25 -7.79 2.30 3.97
N GLU A 26 -7.40 3.17 3.04
CA GLU A 26 -7.02 2.81 1.67
C GLU A 26 -5.80 1.89 1.65
N MET A 27 -4.79 2.23 2.46
CA MET A 27 -3.60 1.38 2.61
C MET A 27 -3.96 -0.01 3.17
N ARG A 28 -4.92 -0.09 4.09
CA ARG A 28 -5.41 -1.37 4.64
C ARG A 28 -6.10 -2.20 3.57
N GLU A 29 -6.96 -1.62 2.76
CA GLU A 29 -7.64 -2.33 1.66
C GLU A 29 -6.65 -2.92 0.67
N GLN A 30 -5.63 -2.14 0.29
CA GLN A 30 -4.53 -2.61 -0.57
C GLN A 30 -3.74 -3.76 0.08
N MET A 31 -3.44 -3.67 1.37
CA MET A 31 -2.78 -4.75 2.11
C MET A 31 -3.64 -6.01 2.22
N GLU A 32 -4.94 -5.87 2.46
CA GLU A 32 -5.86 -7.01 2.52
C GLU A 32 -5.93 -7.74 1.19
N MET A 33 -5.91 -7.01 0.09
CA MET A 33 -5.92 -7.58 -1.24
C MET A 33 -4.66 -8.41 -1.52
N LEU A 34 -3.49 -7.87 -1.17
CA LEU A 34 -2.22 -8.59 -1.27
C LEU A 34 -2.17 -9.81 -0.35
N THR A 35 -2.76 -9.72 0.84
CA THR A 35 -2.83 -10.83 1.79
C THR A 35 -3.80 -11.93 1.31
N LYS A 36 -4.94 -11.54 0.71
CA LYS A 36 -5.95 -12.47 0.16
C LYS A 36 -5.47 -13.22 -1.07
N MET A 37 -4.52 -12.66 -1.82
CA MET A 37 -3.85 -13.34 -2.94
C MET A 37 -2.93 -14.51 -2.50
N GLY A 38 -2.82 -14.79 -1.20
CA GLY A 38 -2.07 -15.94 -0.69
C GLY A 38 -0.57 -15.69 -0.67
N PRO A 39 0.27 -16.71 -0.40
CA PRO A 39 1.71 -16.52 -0.37
C PRO A 39 2.15 -16.13 -1.78
N LEU A 40 2.71 -14.92 -1.93
CA LEU A 40 3.30 -14.41 -3.17
C LEU A 40 4.20 -15.44 -3.87
N LYS A 41 4.79 -16.36 -3.08
CA LYS A 41 5.53 -17.55 -3.53
C LYS A 41 4.73 -18.39 -4.55
N LYS A 42 3.45 -18.67 -4.31
CA LYS A 42 2.60 -19.51 -5.18
C LYS A 42 2.19 -18.79 -6.47
N ILE A 43 2.02 -17.46 -6.43
CA ILE A 43 1.75 -16.65 -7.63
C ILE A 43 3.01 -16.49 -8.48
N MET A 44 4.15 -16.22 -7.84
CA MET A 44 5.46 -16.11 -8.50
C MET A 44 5.92 -17.46 -9.11
N SER A 45 5.52 -18.59 -8.51
CA SER A 45 5.74 -19.94 -9.08
C SER A 45 4.92 -20.19 -10.35
N LEU A 46 3.80 -19.48 -10.54
CA LEU A 46 2.92 -19.62 -11.70
C LEU A 46 3.23 -18.60 -12.81
N PHE A 47 3.99 -17.54 -12.51
CA PHE A 47 4.41 -16.50 -13.46
C PHE A 47 5.92 -16.22 -13.38
N PRO A 48 6.78 -17.19 -13.75
CA PRO A 48 8.24 -17.04 -13.69
C PRO A 48 8.80 -15.96 -14.65
N SER A 49 8.05 -15.58 -15.71
CA SER A 49 8.50 -14.57 -16.69
C SER A 49 8.33 -13.11 -16.26
N PHE A 50 7.60 -12.82 -15.18
CA PHE A 50 7.44 -11.46 -14.62
C PHE A 50 8.42 -11.19 -13.46
N GLY A 51 9.68 -11.63 -13.65
CA GLY A 51 10.73 -11.63 -12.64
C GLY A 51 10.86 -10.31 -11.86
N GLY A 52 10.72 -10.40 -10.53
CA GLY A 52 11.33 -9.50 -9.56
C GLY A 52 10.80 -8.07 -9.42
N ARG A 53 9.85 -7.62 -10.25
CA ARG A 53 9.44 -6.20 -10.29
C ARG A 53 8.08 -5.87 -9.67
N PHE A 54 7.23 -6.86 -9.42
CA PHE A 54 5.88 -6.67 -8.87
C PHE A 54 5.81 -6.99 -7.37
N ASN A 55 6.61 -6.30 -6.56
CA ASN A 55 6.29 -6.20 -5.14
C ASN A 55 6.30 -4.73 -4.72
N PRO A 56 5.20 -3.98 -4.97
CA PRO A 56 5.10 -2.57 -4.58
C PRO A 56 5.23 -2.34 -3.06
N MET A 57 5.27 -3.42 -2.27
CA MET A 57 5.44 -3.39 -0.82
C MET A 57 6.74 -4.04 -0.32
N ALA A 58 7.58 -4.63 -1.19
CA ALA A 58 8.92 -5.05 -0.78
C ALA A 58 9.78 -3.82 -0.56
N MET A 59 10.35 -3.69 0.65
CA MET A 59 11.51 -2.84 0.82
C MET A 59 12.71 -3.53 0.15
N GLU A 60 13.60 -2.73 -0.47
CA GLU A 60 14.85 -3.24 -1.05
C GLU A 60 15.57 -4.14 -0.04
N GLY A 61 15.82 -5.40 -0.43
CA GLY A 61 16.52 -6.39 0.40
C GLY A 61 15.67 -7.26 1.32
N GLU A 62 14.33 -7.10 1.36
CA GLU A 62 13.46 -7.98 2.14
C GLU A 62 13.05 -9.24 1.37
N THR A 63 13.06 -10.37 2.06
CA THR A 63 12.50 -11.62 1.52
C THR A 63 10.97 -11.56 1.47
N LEU A 64 10.37 -12.30 0.53
CA LEU A 64 8.91 -12.43 0.42
C LEU A 64 8.24 -12.91 1.72
N GLU A 65 8.94 -13.67 2.56
CA GLU A 65 8.43 -14.15 3.83
C GLU A 65 8.42 -13.05 4.90
N GLU A 66 9.45 -12.21 4.95
CA GLU A 66 9.52 -11.06 5.85
C GLU A 66 8.44 -10.03 5.50
N THR A 67 8.24 -9.74 4.22
CA THR A 67 7.17 -8.85 3.77
C THR A 67 5.79 -9.39 4.20
N GLN A 68 5.55 -10.70 4.10
CA GLN A 68 4.29 -11.31 4.56
C GLN A 68 4.11 -11.20 6.08
N ARG A 69 5.16 -11.39 6.87
CA ARG A 69 5.09 -11.19 8.33
C ARG A 69 4.78 -9.74 8.67
N LYS A 70 5.46 -8.79 8.02
CA LYS A 70 5.21 -7.35 8.21
C LYS A 70 3.78 -6.95 7.81
N LEU A 71 3.27 -7.48 6.70
CA LEU A 71 1.88 -7.28 6.27
C LEU A 71 0.88 -7.71 7.35
N LYS A 72 1.08 -8.89 7.94
CA LYS A 72 0.24 -9.38 9.04
C LYS A 72 0.34 -8.47 10.27
N THR A 73 1.56 -8.09 10.67
CA THR A 73 1.77 -7.18 11.80
C THR A 73 1.10 -5.82 11.57
N PHE A 74 1.27 -5.23 10.38
CA PHE A 74 0.65 -3.96 10.02
C PHE A 74 -0.87 -4.04 10.04
N LYS A 75 -1.45 -5.16 9.58
CA LYS A 75 -2.90 -5.40 9.68
C LYS A 75 -3.36 -5.40 11.14
N VAL A 76 -2.65 -6.10 12.03
CA VAL A 76 -2.98 -6.15 13.48
C VAL A 76 -2.86 -4.75 14.12
N ILE A 77 -1.84 -3.98 13.75
CA ILE A 77 -1.64 -2.61 14.22
C ILE A 77 -2.80 -1.71 13.76
N MET A 78 -3.18 -1.76 12.48
CA MET A 78 -4.28 -0.97 11.94
C MET A 78 -5.63 -1.34 12.54
N ASN A 79 -5.85 -2.62 12.87
CA ASN A 79 -7.05 -3.06 13.57
C ASN A 79 -7.14 -2.54 15.01
N SER A 80 -6.01 -2.16 15.62
CA SER A 80 -5.95 -1.54 16.96
C SER A 80 -6.11 -0.01 16.94
N MET A 81 -6.30 0.59 15.75
CA MET A 81 -6.53 2.02 15.57
C MET A 81 -8.03 2.33 15.54
N THR A 82 -8.37 3.56 15.92
CA THR A 82 -9.72 4.12 15.77
C THR A 82 -9.94 4.65 14.35
N GLU A 83 -11.19 4.81 13.92
CA GLU A 83 -11.48 5.38 12.60
C GLU A 83 -10.87 6.77 12.38
N GLU A 84 -10.88 7.62 13.41
CA GLU A 84 -10.27 8.95 13.34
C GLU A 84 -8.77 8.87 13.06
N GLU A 85 -8.09 7.91 13.69
CA GLU A 85 -6.65 7.67 13.50
C GLU A 85 -6.36 7.11 12.11
N LEU A 86 -7.24 6.25 11.59
CA LEU A 86 -7.12 5.70 10.24
C LEU A 86 -7.36 6.77 9.16
N LYS A 87 -8.36 7.64 9.36
CA LYS A 87 -8.68 8.77 8.47
C LYS A 87 -7.61 9.86 8.55
N ASN A 88 -7.05 10.11 9.74
CA ASN A 88 -6.06 11.16 9.97
C ASN A 88 -4.85 10.65 10.78
N PRO A 89 -3.85 10.05 10.12
CA PRO A 89 -2.68 9.49 10.80
C PRO A 89 -1.80 10.54 11.52
N ARG A 90 -2.00 11.84 11.24
CA ARG A 90 -1.24 12.93 11.87
C ARG A 90 -1.56 13.10 13.35
N ILE A 91 -2.71 12.61 13.81
CA ILE A 91 -3.09 12.69 15.23
C ILE A 91 -2.37 11.65 16.09
N ILE A 92 -1.75 10.63 15.46
CA ILE A 92 -1.09 9.52 16.14
C ILE A 92 0.27 9.99 16.70
N LYS A 93 0.23 10.47 17.96
CA LYS A 93 1.40 10.86 18.76
C LYS A 93 1.78 9.78 19.77
N SER A 94 2.75 10.04 20.64
CA SER A 94 3.31 9.07 21.62
C SER A 94 2.24 8.34 22.45
N SER A 95 1.23 9.05 22.97
CA SER A 95 0.15 8.46 23.77
C SER A 95 -0.66 7.43 22.96
N ARG A 96 -1.06 7.78 21.73
CA ARG A 96 -1.79 6.86 20.84
C ARG A 96 -0.91 5.71 20.39
N ILE A 97 0.37 5.95 20.09
CA ILE A 97 1.34 4.89 19.75
C ILE A 97 1.43 3.86 20.88
N LYS A 98 1.53 4.31 22.15
CA LYS A 98 1.58 3.42 23.31
C LYS A 98 0.30 2.61 23.49
N ARG A 99 -0.86 3.20 23.22
CA ARG A 99 -2.16 2.51 23.26
C ARG A 99 -2.26 1.46 22.16
N ILE A 100 -1.95 1.84 20.92
CA ILE A 100 -2.00 0.97 19.73
C ILE A 100 -1.03 -0.19 19.89
N SER A 101 0.22 0.08 20.33
CA SER A 101 1.22 -0.98 20.50
C SER A 101 0.78 -2.01 21.55
N ARG A 102 0.17 -1.56 22.65
CA ARG A 102 -0.41 -2.44 23.67
C ARG A 102 -1.60 -3.24 23.15
N GLY A 103 -2.52 -2.61 22.42
CA GLY A 103 -3.70 -3.27 21.85
C GLY A 103 -3.35 -4.30 20.77
N ALA A 104 -2.30 -4.03 19.99
CA ALA A 104 -1.83 -4.93 18.93
C ALA A 104 -0.82 -5.99 19.42
N GLY A 105 -0.33 -5.90 20.66
CA GLY A 105 0.69 -6.82 21.19
C GLY A 105 2.07 -6.65 20.53
N VAL A 106 2.38 -5.43 20.04
CA VAL A 106 3.62 -5.13 19.30
C VAL A 106 4.45 -4.08 20.01
N THR A 107 5.67 -3.87 19.53
CA THR A 107 6.54 -2.79 20.02
C THR A 107 6.10 -1.42 19.48
N GLN A 108 6.41 -0.35 20.21
CA GLN A 108 6.20 1.01 19.71
C GLN A 108 7.00 1.31 18.43
N LYS A 109 8.09 0.57 18.19
CA LYS A 109 8.93 0.71 17.00
C LYS A 109 8.17 0.25 15.75
N GLU A 110 7.50 -0.88 15.80
CA GLU A 110 6.70 -1.41 14.68
C GLU A 110 5.55 -0.46 14.30
N VAL A 111 4.92 0.17 15.30
CA VAL A 111 3.90 1.21 15.04
C VAL A 111 4.51 2.42 14.34
N LYS A 112 5.71 2.86 14.76
CA LYS A 112 6.43 3.96 14.09
C LYS A 112 6.87 3.59 12.68
N GLU A 113 7.25 2.34 12.43
CA GLU A 113 7.60 1.85 11.09
C GLU A 113 6.41 1.93 10.14
N LEU A 114 5.22 1.51 10.58
CA LEU A 114 3.98 1.66 9.82
C LEU A 114 3.71 3.14 9.47
N LEU A 115 3.83 4.04 10.46
CA LEU A 115 3.61 5.48 10.24
C LEU A 115 4.65 6.08 9.29
N ASN A 116 5.91 5.65 9.38
CA ASN A 116 6.96 6.08 8.48
C ASN A 116 6.70 5.61 7.05
N TYR A 117 6.25 4.37 6.88
CA TYR A 117 5.87 3.83 5.58
C TYR A 117 4.71 4.64 4.96
N TYR A 118 3.66 4.90 5.74
CA TYR A 118 2.56 5.77 5.32
C TYR A 118 3.04 7.18 4.93
N ASN A 119 3.92 7.80 5.73
CA ASN A 119 4.46 9.12 5.43
C ASN A 119 5.31 9.13 4.15
N LYS A 120 6.08 8.08 3.88
CA LYS A 120 6.83 7.93 2.63
C LYS A 120 5.88 7.86 1.44
N MET A 121 4.84 7.03 1.51
CA MET A 121 3.82 6.93 0.45
C MET A 121 3.12 8.27 0.23
N LEU A 122 2.72 8.96 1.30
CA LEU A 122 2.08 10.26 1.23
C LEU A 122 3.00 11.30 0.56
N LYS A 123 4.31 11.28 0.85
CA LYS A 123 5.30 12.17 0.22
C LYS A 123 5.43 11.88 -1.27
N THR A 124 5.50 10.60 -1.65
CA THR A 124 5.54 10.18 -3.06
C THR A 124 4.28 10.61 -3.80
N MET A 125 3.10 10.37 -3.24
CA MET A 125 1.83 10.78 -3.85
C MET A 125 1.73 12.29 -4.01
N LYS A 126 2.13 13.07 -3.00
CA LYS A 126 2.20 14.53 -3.12
C LYS A 126 3.18 15.00 -4.18
N SER A 127 4.32 14.32 -4.32
CA SER A 127 5.31 14.61 -5.35
C SER A 127 4.74 14.36 -6.76
N ILE A 128 4.01 13.25 -6.95
CA ILE A 128 3.31 12.93 -8.20
C ILE A 128 2.22 13.97 -8.50
N GLN A 129 1.41 14.34 -7.49
CA GLN A 129 0.33 15.33 -7.63
C GLN A 129 0.87 16.72 -7.98
N GLY A 130 2.00 17.13 -7.38
CA GLY A 130 2.65 18.42 -7.63
C GLY A 130 3.43 18.47 -8.94
N ASN A 131 3.86 17.33 -9.49
CA ASN A 131 4.66 17.29 -10.70
C ASN A 131 3.82 16.90 -11.93
N ARG A 132 3.38 17.90 -12.68
CA ARG A 132 2.53 17.74 -13.89
C ARG A 132 3.14 16.79 -14.94
N ARG A 133 4.48 16.72 -15.02
CA ARG A 133 5.21 15.80 -15.93
C ARG A 133 5.08 14.35 -15.47
N MET A 134 5.29 14.10 -14.17
CA MET A 134 5.14 12.79 -13.57
C MET A 134 3.68 12.31 -13.60
N ARG A 135 2.71 13.21 -13.36
CA ARG A 135 1.28 12.91 -13.54
C ARG A 135 0.95 12.51 -14.98
N LYS A 136 1.50 13.22 -15.97
CA LYS A 136 1.33 12.86 -17.39
C LYS A 136 1.99 11.51 -17.72
N GLN A 137 3.16 11.20 -17.16
CA GLN A 137 3.81 9.91 -17.34
C GLN A 137 3.03 8.77 -16.69
N LEU A 138 2.53 8.96 -15.47
CA LEU A 138 1.68 7.97 -14.79
C LEU A 138 0.38 7.73 -15.56
N MET A 139 -0.30 8.80 -15.99
CA MET A 139 -1.48 8.69 -16.85
C MET A 139 -1.18 8.05 -18.19
N LYS A 140 0.03 8.25 -18.75
CA LYS A 140 0.46 7.61 -19.98
C LYS A 140 0.72 6.11 -19.75
N GLN A 141 1.34 5.71 -18.64
CA GLN A 141 1.52 4.29 -18.28
C GLN A 141 0.17 3.59 -18.04
N LEU A 142 -0.75 4.24 -17.34
CA LEU A 142 -2.10 3.72 -17.11
C LEU A 142 -2.97 3.72 -18.38
N ARG A 143 -2.74 4.63 -19.33
CA ARG A 143 -3.41 4.62 -20.65
C ARG A 143 -2.78 3.63 -21.63
N ILE A 144 -1.50 3.29 -21.49
CA ILE A 144 -0.80 2.36 -22.39
C ILE A 144 -1.28 0.91 -22.21
N GLU A 145 -1.93 0.55 -21.11
CA GLU A 145 -2.51 -0.80 -20.94
C GLU A 145 -3.98 -0.92 -21.38
N GLY A 146 -4.69 0.17 -21.71
CA GLY A 146 -6.16 0.10 -21.83
C GLY A 146 -6.89 0.88 -22.92
N LEU A 147 -6.26 1.59 -23.87
CA LEU A 147 -7.01 2.37 -24.88
C LEU A 147 -6.28 2.50 -26.23
N ASP A 148 -6.26 1.43 -27.03
CA ASP A 148 -6.06 1.49 -28.50
C ASP A 148 -6.94 0.48 -29.27
N GLU A 149 -8.05 -0.01 -28.68
CA GLU A 149 -9.09 -0.74 -29.43
C GLU A 149 -10.49 -0.15 -29.18
N LEU A 150 -10.76 1.00 -29.80
CA LEU A 150 -12.06 1.38 -30.38
C LEU A 150 -11.83 2.32 -31.57
#